data_AF-A0AAE2HVS2-F1
#
_entry.id   AF-A0AAE2HVS2-F1
#
_cell.length_a   1.000
_cell.length_b   1.000
_cell.length_c   1.000
_cell.angle_alpha   90.00
_cell.angle_beta   90.00
_cell.angle_gamma   90.00
#
_symmetry.space_group_name_H-M   'P 1'
#
loop_
_entity.id
_entity.type
_entity.pdbx_description
1 polymer ?
#
loop_
_entity_poly.entity_id
_entity_poly.type
_entity_poly.pdbx_seq_one_letter_code
_entity_poly.pdbx_strand_id
1 'polypeptide(L)'
;MANHSIRRSGHGNHWMGLVAFVLLMVGGAFSALWVITLADLPDNKPTNITYGVLALGCLIFSAMIFTFLVRRLHHSPVMPDNTPDEIARYLAKVRP
;
A
#
# COMPACT_ATOMS: atom_id res chain seq x y z
N MET A 1 -10.16 -39.06 9.97
CA MET A 1 -9.63 -37.70 10.22
C MET A 1 -9.79 -36.92 8.93
N ALA A 2 -10.67 -35.92 8.88
CA ALA A 2 -10.89 -35.12 7.69
C ALA A 2 -9.73 -34.12 7.53
N ASN A 3 -8.93 -34.28 6.47
CA ASN A 3 -7.92 -33.30 6.08
C ASN A 3 -8.62 -32.04 5.56
N HIS A 4 -8.97 -31.13 6.46
CA HIS A 4 -9.32 -29.76 6.07
C HIS A 4 -8.04 -29.08 5.59
N SER A 5 -7.82 -29.06 4.27
CA SER A 5 -6.91 -28.09 3.69
C SER A 5 -7.49 -26.71 3.95
N ILE A 6 -6.89 -25.98 4.89
CA ILE A 6 -7.26 -24.58 5.15
C ILE A 6 -6.79 -23.78 3.93
N ARG A 7 -7.68 -23.65 2.93
CA ARG A 7 -7.49 -22.74 1.81
C ARG A 7 -7.56 -21.33 2.39
N ARG A 8 -6.41 -20.72 2.67
CA ARG A 8 -6.35 -19.31 3.07
C ARG A 8 -6.89 -18.47 1.92
N SER A 9 -8.11 -17.95 2.08
CA SER A 9 -8.62 -16.89 1.22
C SER A 9 -7.72 -15.68 1.38
N GLY A 10 -6.93 -15.38 0.35
CA GLY A 10 -6.04 -14.23 0.31
C GLY A 10 -6.87 -12.96 0.42
N HIS A 11 -6.54 -12.11 1.39
CA HIS A 11 -7.20 -10.82 1.56
C HIS A 11 -6.82 -9.96 0.35
N GLY A 12 -7.80 -9.49 -0.42
CA GLY A 12 -7.58 -8.86 -1.73
C GLY A 12 -6.70 -7.59 -1.76
N ASN A 13 -6.23 -7.11 -0.60
CA ASN A 13 -5.49 -5.84 -0.49
C ASN A 13 -3.96 -5.94 -0.36
N HIS A 14 -3.38 -7.15 -0.43
CA HIS A 14 -1.92 -7.32 -0.37
C HIS A 14 -1.18 -6.58 -1.51
N TRP A 15 -1.76 -6.56 -2.71
CA TRP A 15 -1.14 -5.92 -3.88
C TRP A 15 -1.06 -4.40 -3.77
N MET A 16 -2.10 -3.77 -3.22
CA MET A 16 -2.12 -2.31 -3.07
C MET A 16 -1.10 -1.83 -2.03
N GLY A 17 -0.91 -2.60 -0.95
CA GLY A 17 0.15 -2.35 0.02
C GLY A 17 1.56 -2.49 -0.58
N LEU A 18 1.77 -3.49 -1.44
CA LEU A 18 3.02 -3.66 -2.17
C LEU A 18 3.30 -2.48 -3.13
N VAL A 19 2.29 -2.02 -3.86
CA VAL A 19 2.40 -0.83 -4.72
C VAL A 19 2.79 0.38 -3.90
N ALA A 20 2.13 0.63 -2.77
CA ALA A 20 2.47 1.73 -1.87
C ALA A 20 3.92 1.65 -1.35
N PHE A 21 4.39 0.44 -1.03
CA PHE A 21 5.78 0.21 -0.61
C PHE A 21 6.78 0.49 -1.73
N VAL A 22 6.52 0.03 -2.95
CA VAL A 22 7.38 0.32 -4.11
C VAL A 22 7.42 1.82 -4.39
N LEU A 23 6.27 2.51 -4.35
CA LEU A 23 6.23 3.97 -4.49
C LEU A 23 7.05 4.67 -3.41
N LEU A 24 7.02 4.18 -2.16
CA LEU A 24 7.83 4.73 -1.07
C LEU A 24 9.33 4.61 -1.37
N MET A 25 9.77 3.44 -1.82
CA MET A 25 11.18 3.19 -2.17
C MET A 25 11.64 4.03 -3.35
N VAL A 26 10.84 4.08 -4.42
CA VAL A 26 11.14 4.90 -5.61
C VAL A 26 11.14 6.40 -5.25
N GLY A 27 10.17 6.85 -4.46
CA GLY A 27 10.11 8.22 -3.96
C GLY A 27 11.35 8.59 -3.14
N GLY A 28 11.78 7.72 -2.23
CA GLY A 28 13.00 7.90 -1.45
C GLY A 28 14.28 7.96 -2.32
N ALA A 29 14.37 7.10 -3.34
CA ALA A 29 15.48 7.13 -4.29
C ALA A 29 15.52 8.46 -5.07
N PHE A 30 14.38 8.93 -5.56
CA PHE A 30 14.29 10.24 -6.22
C PHE A 30 14.55 11.41 -5.26
N SER A 31 14.19 11.31 -3.98
CA SER A 31 14.56 12.32 -2.98
C SER A 31 16.08 12.43 -2.83
N ALA A 32 16.80 11.30 -2.80
CA ALA A 32 18.26 11.32 -2.76
C ALA A 32 18.87 11.97 -4.02
N LEU A 33 18.38 11.60 -5.21
CA LEU A 33 18.81 12.22 -6.47
C LEU A 33 18.49 13.72 -6.51
N TRP A 34 17.34 14.13 -5.98
CA TRP A 34 16.97 15.54 -5.89
C TRP A 34 17.96 16.32 -5.02
N VAL A 35 18.34 15.79 -3.85
CA VAL A 35 19.35 16.40 -2.97
C VAL A 35 20.72 16.50 -3.65
N ILE A 36 21.13 15.50 -4.43
CA ILE A 36 22.38 15.56 -5.19
C ILE A 36 22.31 16.70 -6.22
N THR A 37 21.25 16.75 -7.01
CA THR A 37 21.08 17.80 -8.03
C THR A 37 20.85 19.20 -7.46
N LEU A 38 20.51 19.34 -6.17
CA LEU A 38 20.45 20.64 -5.48
C LEU A 38 21.85 21.23 -5.30
N ALA A 39 22.86 20.38 -5.08
CA ALA A 39 24.24 20.81 -4.91
C ALA A 39 24.87 21.34 -6.21
N ASP A 40 24.41 20.85 -7.36
CA ASP A 40 24.89 21.24 -8.70
C ASP A 40 24.10 22.41 -9.33
N LEU A 41 23.33 23.16 -8.54
CA LEU A 41 22.63 24.33 -9.05
C LEU A 41 23.62 25.48 -9.28
N PRO A 42 23.48 26.25 -10.39
CA PRO A 42 22.30 26.30 -11.27
C PRO A 42 22.31 25.34 -12.48
N ASP A 43 23.42 24.66 -12.77
CA ASP A 43 23.65 23.95 -14.04
C ASP A 43 22.65 22.81 -14.29
N ASN A 44 22.20 22.14 -13.23
CA ASN A 44 21.28 21.00 -13.32
C ASN A 44 19.81 21.33 -12.98
N LYS A 45 19.37 22.58 -13.20
CA LYS A 45 18.02 23.03 -12.83
C LYS A 45 16.86 22.17 -13.37
N PRO A 46 16.81 21.74 -14.65
CA PRO A 46 15.72 20.92 -15.16
C PRO A 46 15.64 19.55 -14.48
N THR A 47 16.80 18.91 -14.30
CA THR A 47 16.93 17.60 -13.63
C THR A 47 16.52 17.70 -12.16
N ASN A 48 16.92 18.77 -11.48
CA ASN A 48 16.54 19.06 -10.11
C ASN A 48 15.02 19.12 -9.94
N ILE A 49 14.34 19.91 -10.77
CA ILE A 49 12.87 20.04 -10.75
C ILE A 49 12.22 18.68 -11.01
N THR A 50 12.74 17.92 -11.98
CA THR A 50 12.19 16.63 -12.37
C THR A 50 12.26 15.61 -11.22
N TYR A 51 13.41 15.47 -10.57
CA TYR A 51 13.55 14.57 -9.43
C TYR A 51 12.75 15.03 -8.22
N GLY A 52 12.66 16.34 -7.96
CA GLY A 52 11.82 16.88 -6.90
C GLY A 52 10.33 16.54 -7.11
N VAL A 53 9.81 16.73 -8.33
CA VAL A 53 8.41 16.42 -8.66
C VAL A 53 8.14 14.92 -8.57
N LEU A 54 9.03 14.08 -9.09
CA LEU A 54 8.88 12.62 -9.02
C LEU A 54 8.93 12.11 -7.57
N ALA A 55 9.89 12.60 -6.77
CA ALA A 55 9.99 12.28 -5.36
C ALA A 55 8.70 12.65 -4.61
N LEU A 56 8.25 13.90 -4.77
CA LEU A 56 7.05 14.40 -4.12
C LEU A 56 5.81 13.60 -4.51
N GLY A 57 5.63 13.34 -5.81
CA GLY A 57 4.52 12.55 -6.32
C GLY A 57 4.49 11.15 -5.71
N CYS A 58 5.59 10.40 -5.81
CA CYS A 58 5.68 9.05 -5.27
C CYS A 58 5.41 8.99 -3.77
N LEU A 59 5.95 9.92 -2.98
CA LEU A 59 5.77 9.96 -1.54
C LEU A 59 4.31 10.30 -1.15
N ILE A 60 3.69 11.28 -1.80
CA ILE A 60 2.29 11.65 -1.56
C ILE A 60 1.36 10.48 -1.90
N PHE A 61 1.52 9.87 -3.08
CA PHE A 61 0.68 8.75 -3.48
C PHE A 61 0.86 7.52 -2.57
N SER A 62 2.09 7.22 -2.16
CA SER A 62 2.35 6.16 -1.18
C SER A 62 1.63 6.43 0.14
N ALA A 63 1.77 7.64 0.69
CA ALA A 63 1.13 8.04 1.94
C ALA A 63 -0.40 8.00 1.84
N MET A 64 -0.98 8.44 0.71
CA MET A 64 -2.42 8.36 0.46
C MET A 64 -2.92 6.91 0.46
N ILE A 65 -2.22 6.00 -0.24
CA ILE A 65 -2.60 4.59 -0.29
C ILE A 65 -2.52 3.98 1.12
N PHE A 66 -1.39 4.12 1.82
CA PHE A 66 -1.27 3.59 3.17
C PHE A 66 -2.33 4.16 4.11
N THR A 67 -2.60 5.46 4.05
CA THR A 67 -3.66 6.10 4.85
C THR A 67 -5.04 5.51 4.52
N PHE A 68 -5.34 5.31 3.25
CA PHE A 68 -6.59 4.68 2.81
C PHE A 68 -6.69 3.24 3.34
N LEU A 69 -5.65 2.43 3.18
CA LEU A 69 -5.61 1.05 3.64
C LEU A 69 -5.80 0.99 5.16
N VAL A 70 -5.08 1.81 5.94
CA VAL A 70 -5.20 1.87 7.40
C VAL A 70 -6.61 2.27 7.84
N ARG A 71 -7.23 3.27 7.19
CA ARG A 71 -8.56 3.76 7.59
C ARG A 71 -9.71 2.88 7.12
N ARG A 72 -9.58 2.19 5.98
CA ARG A 72 -10.68 1.44 5.36
C ARG A 72 -10.58 -0.07 5.58
N LEU A 73 -9.41 -0.61 5.90
CA LEU A 73 -9.23 -2.02 6.23
C LEU A 73 -9.15 -2.23 7.74
N HIS A 74 -10.19 -1.78 8.44
CA HIS A 74 -10.45 -2.28 9.80
C HIS A 74 -10.86 -3.76 9.70
N HIS A 75 -9.90 -4.63 9.40
CA HIS A 75 -10.05 -6.05 9.66
C HIS A 75 -9.65 -6.24 11.11
N SER A 76 -10.54 -6.84 11.90
CA SER A 76 -10.16 -7.32 13.22
C SER A 76 -8.94 -8.23 13.02
N PRO A 77 -7.80 -7.99 13.69
CA PRO A 77 -6.63 -8.87 13.59
C PRO A 77 -6.93 -10.31 14.03
N VAL A 78 -8.09 -10.53 14.67
CA VAL A 78 -8.56 -11.82 15.17
C VAL A 78 -9.62 -12.44 14.26
N MET A 79 -10.29 -11.67 13.39
CA MET A 79 -11.37 -12.21 12.54
C MET A 79 -11.45 -11.51 11.17
N PRO A 80 -11.24 -12.23 10.06
CA PRO A 80 -11.34 -11.68 8.72
C PRO A 80 -12.80 -11.55 8.27
N ASP A 81 -13.47 -10.51 8.75
CA ASP A 81 -14.93 -10.28 8.60
C ASP A 81 -15.42 -10.06 7.16
N ASN A 82 -14.53 -10.02 6.16
CA ASN A 82 -14.86 -9.65 4.79
C ASN A 82 -14.56 -10.74 3.75
N THR A 83 -14.19 -11.95 4.15
CA THR A 83 -14.13 -13.06 3.18
C THR A 83 -15.54 -13.58 2.88
N PRO A 84 -15.84 -14.03 1.63
CA PRO A 84 -17.15 -14.58 1.29
C PRO A 84 -17.56 -15.74 2.21
N ASP A 85 -16.57 -16.54 2.63
CA ASP A 85 -16.75 -17.68 3.53
C ASP A 85 -17.13 -17.22 4.96
N GLU A 86 -16.48 -16.17 5.48
CA GLU A 86 -16.82 -15.60 6.79
C GLU A 86 -18.22 -14.97 6.78
N ILE A 87 -18.56 -14.24 5.70
CA ILE A 87 -19.88 -13.63 5.52
C ILE A 87 -20.97 -14.70 5.45
N ALA A 88 -20.74 -15.77 4.69
CA ALA A 88 -21.68 -16.90 4.61
C ALA A 88 -21.86 -17.58 5.98
N ARG A 89 -20.77 -17.77 6.73
CA ARG A 89 -20.80 -18.32 8.08
C ARG A 89 -21.55 -17.41 9.07
N TYR A 90 -21.33 -16.10 9.01
CA TYR A 90 -22.04 -15.12 9.84
C TYR A 90 -23.53 -15.07 9.50
N LEU A 91 -23.89 -15.02 8.22
CA LEU A 91 -25.29 -14.99 7.78
C LEU A 91 -26.04 -16.25 8.22
N ALA A 92 -25.43 -17.43 8.10
CA ALA A 92 -26.01 -18.68 8.59
C ALA A 92 -26.21 -18.72 10.12
N LYS A 93 -25.44 -17.93 10.88
CA LYS A 93 -25.55 -17.85 12.34
C LYS A 93 -26.63 -16.86 12.82
N VAL A 94 -26.84 -15.78 12.07
CA VAL A 94 -27.72 -14.67 12.48
C VAL A 94 -29.09 -14.72 11.77
N ARG A 95 -29.19 -15.42 10.64
CA ARG A 95 -30.44 -15.77 9.95
C ARG A 95 -30.58 -17.29 9.88
N PRO A 96 -31.14 -17.94 10.92
CA PRO A 96 -31.45 -19.38 10.86
C PRO A 96 -32.53 -19.68 9.81
#